data_AF-A0A9E5TLU3-F1
#
_entry.id   AF-A0A9E5TLU3-F1
#
_cell.length_a   1.000
_cell.length_b   1.000
_cell.length_c   1.000
_cell.angle_alpha   90.00
_cell.angle_beta   90.00
_cell.angle_gamma   90.00
#
_symmetry.space_group_name_H-M   'P 1'
#
loop_
_entity.id
_entity.type
_entity.pdbx_description
1 polymer ?
#
loop_
_entity_poly.entity_id
_entity_poly.type
_entity_poly.pdbx_seq_one_letter_code
_entity_poly.pdbx_strand_id
1 'polypeptide(L)'
;MTEEVAGVSRVEFPDDQVVTFVRPVHERRLRARRQRAAVGNGMRIVWCEPEVAAPAEGPEAARVKADVVRIELELEFDAETDPLARALAEAKKAAGAVTLENADFVIDVGAGLGSVDNLETVVEPLRQALLELGAPHVEIGATRKVTMDMSWLPDEHQIGQTGVRVNPRVMIALGVSGAPQHIDWVADRAVIFAFNLDPQAPLMTLNQRREQPRVVPVVGDLTKTVPLFIAALRKGR
;
A
#
# COMPACT_ATOMS: atom_id res chain seq x y z
N MET A 1 19.94 -38.09 0.61
CA MET A 1 18.59 -38.00 0.02
C MET A 1 17.71 -37.37 1.09
N THR A 2 17.42 -36.07 0.96
CA THR A 2 16.57 -35.35 1.92
C THR A 2 15.12 -35.67 1.59
N GLU A 3 14.39 -36.22 2.54
CA GLU A 3 12.99 -36.60 2.37
C GLU A 3 12.13 -35.61 3.17
N GLU A 4 11.28 -34.86 2.48
CA GLU A 4 10.42 -33.83 3.07
C GLU A 4 9.02 -34.41 3.31
N VAL A 5 8.48 -34.23 4.53
CA VAL A 5 7.14 -34.71 4.89
C VAL A 5 6.34 -33.59 5.55
N ALA A 6 5.24 -33.19 4.89
CA ALA A 6 4.32 -32.15 5.34
C ALA A 6 2.97 -32.71 5.81
N GLY A 7 2.25 -31.94 6.65
CA GLY A 7 0.91 -32.28 7.14
C GLY A 7 0.89 -33.44 8.12
N VAL A 8 1.92 -33.52 8.97
CA VAL A 8 2.06 -34.59 9.96
C VAL A 8 1.25 -34.23 11.19
N SER A 9 0.28 -35.08 11.54
CA SER A 9 -0.59 -34.95 12.72
C SER A 9 -0.07 -35.70 13.95
N ARG A 10 0.85 -36.65 13.76
CA ARG A 10 1.53 -37.37 14.85
C ARG A 10 2.84 -37.95 14.37
N VAL A 11 3.87 -37.81 15.21
CA VAL A 11 5.19 -38.44 15.03
C VAL A 11 5.36 -39.47 16.13
N GLU A 12 5.66 -40.71 15.77
CA GLU A 12 5.98 -41.80 16.70
C GLU A 12 7.42 -42.26 16.44
N PHE A 13 8.20 -42.42 17.51
CA PHE A 13 9.54 -43.01 17.49
C PHE A 13 9.46 -44.40 18.15
N PRO A 14 9.04 -45.44 17.40
CA PRO A 14 8.98 -46.81 17.94
C PRO A 14 10.37 -47.36 18.30
N ASP A 15 11.42 -46.97 17.58
CA ASP A 15 12.82 -47.31 17.83
C ASP A 15 13.72 -46.14 17.40
N ASP A 16 14.96 -46.06 17.91
CA ASP A 16 15.95 -45.01 17.56
C ASP A 16 16.30 -44.97 16.06
N GLN A 17 15.94 -46.03 15.31
CA GLN A 17 16.25 -46.20 13.90
C GLN A 17 15.02 -46.05 12.98
N VAL A 18 13.81 -45.83 13.49
CA VAL A 18 12.60 -45.74 12.66
C VAL A 18 11.68 -44.65 13.17
N VAL A 19 11.35 -43.68 12.31
CA VAL A 19 10.28 -42.71 12.58
C VAL A 19 9.03 -43.12 11.83
N THR A 20 7.90 -43.13 12.53
CA THR A 20 6.58 -43.35 11.93
C THR A 20 5.81 -42.02 11.91
N PHE A 21 5.43 -41.58 10.72
CA PHE A 21 4.60 -40.40 10.51
C PHE A 21 3.15 -40.80 10.28
N VAL A 22 2.24 -40.11 10.94
CA VAL A 22 0.80 -40.25 10.72
C VAL A 22 0.26 -38.96 10.12
N ARG A 23 -0.27 -39.07 8.91
CA ARG A 23 -1.00 -37.99 8.24
C ARG A 23 -2.49 -38.35 8.10
N PRO A 24 -3.41 -37.40 8.31
CA PRO A 24 -4.79 -37.58 7.92
C PRO A 24 -4.87 -37.55 6.39
N VAL A 25 -5.49 -38.57 5.80
CA VAL A 25 -5.78 -38.57 4.36
C VAL A 25 -7.25 -38.25 4.20
N HIS A 26 -7.54 -37.09 3.63
CA HIS A 26 -8.89 -36.59 3.32
C HIS A 26 -9.73 -36.18 4.55
N GLU A 27 -10.51 -35.11 4.37
CA GLU A 27 -11.37 -34.43 5.36
C GLU A 27 -11.92 -35.32 6.49
N ARG A 28 -11.12 -35.47 7.55
CA ARG A 28 -11.46 -35.97 8.91
C ARG A 28 -12.25 -37.29 9.02
N ARG A 29 -12.44 -38.10 7.96
CA ARG A 29 -13.31 -39.29 8.03
C ARG A 29 -12.70 -40.67 7.85
N LEU A 30 -11.57 -40.93 7.19
CA LEU A 30 -11.01 -42.30 7.14
C LEU A 30 -9.48 -42.43 6.91
N ARG A 31 -8.89 -43.39 7.65
CA ARG A 31 -7.55 -44.02 7.58
C ARG A 31 -6.32 -43.10 7.45
N ALA A 32 -5.76 -42.79 8.61
CA ALA A 32 -4.38 -42.37 8.80
C ALA A 32 -3.39 -43.18 7.93
N ARG A 33 -2.62 -42.50 7.08
CA ARG A 33 -1.51 -43.14 6.37
C ARG A 33 -0.30 -43.15 7.29
N ARG A 34 0.07 -44.34 7.78
CA ARG A 34 1.33 -44.58 8.51
C ARG A 34 2.45 -44.76 7.51
N GLN A 35 3.37 -43.80 7.46
CA GLN A 35 4.61 -43.93 6.71
C GLN A 35 5.73 -44.23 7.71
N ARG A 36 6.29 -45.44 7.62
CA ARG A 36 7.50 -45.80 8.37
C ARG A 36 8.70 -45.45 7.51
N ALA A 37 9.64 -44.72 8.09
CA ALA A 37 10.85 -44.36 7.41
C ALA A 37 12.05 -44.63 8.34
N ALA A 38 13.00 -45.45 7.87
CA ALA A 38 14.22 -45.73 8.61
C ALA A 38 15.06 -44.46 8.75
N VAL A 39 15.51 -44.13 9.95
CA VAL A 39 16.46 -43.05 10.26
C VAL A 39 17.82 -43.51 9.76
N GLY A 40 18.07 -43.31 8.47
CA GLY A 40 19.43 -43.45 7.91
C GLY A 40 20.31 -42.26 8.30
N ASN A 41 21.53 -42.23 7.78
CA ASN A 41 22.52 -41.15 7.98
C ASN A 41 22.16 -39.80 7.30
N GLY A 42 20.89 -39.53 6.99
CA GLY A 42 20.43 -38.34 6.27
C GLY A 42 19.57 -37.44 7.15
N MET A 43 19.77 -36.12 7.03
CA MET A 43 18.90 -35.13 7.69
C MET A 43 17.48 -35.20 7.11
N ARG A 44 16.49 -35.24 8.00
CA ARG A 44 15.07 -35.22 7.64
C ARG A 44 14.39 -34.04 8.27
N ILE A 45 13.63 -33.32 7.46
CA ILE A 45 12.90 -32.14 7.89
C ILE A 45 11.41 -32.50 7.85
N VAL A 46 10.69 -32.15 8.91
CA VAL A 46 9.28 -32.54 9.11
C VAL A 46 8.49 -31.31 9.53
N TRP A 47 7.41 -31.04 8.81
CA TRP A 47 6.51 -29.92 9.10
C TRP A 47 5.33 -30.47 9.88
N CYS A 48 5.31 -30.13 11.17
CA CYS A 48 4.24 -30.51 12.09
C CYS A 48 3.25 -29.36 12.24
N GLU A 49 1.96 -29.69 12.35
CA GLU A 49 0.96 -28.71 12.79
C GLU A 49 1.22 -28.35 14.27
N PRO A 50 0.95 -27.10 14.70
CA PRO A 50 1.27 -26.65 16.06
C PRO A 50 0.57 -27.46 17.16
N GLU A 51 -0.56 -28.10 16.85
CA GLU A 51 -1.34 -28.93 17.78
C GLU A 51 -0.71 -30.32 18.06
N VAL A 52 0.33 -30.70 17.30
CA VAL A 52 0.92 -32.04 17.29
C VAL A 52 1.91 -32.27 18.42
N ALA A 53 2.53 -31.19 18.91
CA ALA A 53 3.50 -31.23 20.00
C ALA A 53 2.93 -30.47 21.19
N ALA A 54 2.45 -31.19 22.20
CA ALA A 54 2.12 -30.58 23.49
C ALA A 54 3.43 -30.14 24.17
N PRO A 55 3.48 -28.93 24.76
CA PRO A 55 4.63 -28.51 25.55
C PRO A 55 4.81 -29.47 26.73
N ALA A 56 6.06 -29.87 26.99
CA ALA A 56 6.38 -30.66 28.17
C ALA A 56 6.26 -29.78 29.43
N GLU A 57 5.21 -29.99 30.23
CA GLU A 57 5.02 -29.29 31.50
C GLU A 57 5.41 -30.18 32.69
N GLY A 58 6.23 -29.66 33.60
CA GLY A 58 6.60 -30.34 34.84
C GLY A 58 8.07 -30.16 35.26
N PRO A 59 8.43 -30.52 36.51
CA PRO A 59 9.80 -30.40 37.03
C PRO A 59 10.84 -31.31 36.35
N GLU A 60 10.38 -32.24 35.50
CA GLU A 60 11.21 -33.11 34.68
C GLU A 60 11.79 -32.38 33.45
N ALA A 61 11.06 -31.40 32.91
CA ALA A 61 11.53 -30.57 31.79
C ALA A 61 12.72 -29.67 32.17
N ALA A 62 12.86 -29.32 33.45
CA ALA A 62 13.91 -28.46 33.97
C ALA A 62 15.27 -29.17 34.21
N ARG A 63 15.32 -30.51 34.12
CA ARG A 63 16.53 -31.30 34.42
C ARG A 63 17.32 -31.76 33.19
N VAL A 64 16.89 -31.37 31.99
CA VAL A 64 17.60 -31.72 30.77
C VAL A 64 18.83 -30.82 30.64
N LYS A 65 20.03 -31.42 30.71
CA LYS A 65 21.26 -30.71 30.29
C LYS A 65 21.15 -30.46 28.79
N ALA A 66 20.96 -29.20 28.40
CA ALA A 66 20.96 -28.78 27.01
C ALA A 66 22.36 -28.34 26.61
N ASP A 67 22.93 -28.98 25.58
CA ASP A 67 24.16 -28.50 24.96
C ASP A 67 23.80 -27.33 24.02
N VAL A 68 24.15 -26.11 24.44
CA VAL A 68 23.94 -24.90 23.64
C VAL A 68 25.09 -24.80 22.64
N VAL A 69 24.83 -25.21 21.40
CA VAL A 69 25.78 -25.05 20.30
C VAL A 69 25.57 -23.67 19.67
N ARG A 70 26.58 -22.80 19.79
CA ARG A 70 26.61 -21.53 19.06
C ARG A 70 27.18 -21.78 17.67
N ILE A 71 26.34 -21.66 16.66
CA ILE A 71 26.75 -21.76 15.25
C ILE A 71 27.12 -20.35 14.80
N GLU A 72 28.40 -20.10 14.53
CA GLU A 72 28.84 -18.89 13.85
C GLU A 72 28.51 -19.04 12.36
N LEU A 73 27.51 -18.28 11.91
CA LEU A 73 27.08 -18.25 10.52
C LEU A 73 28.06 -17.36 9.74
N GLU A 74 28.96 -17.99 8.99
CA GLU A 74 29.70 -17.30 7.92
C GLU A 74 28.76 -17.16 6.72
N LEU A 75 28.12 -16.00 6.62
CA LEU A 75 27.37 -15.59 5.44
C LEU A 75 28.31 -14.78 4.55
N GLU A 76 28.62 -15.29 3.36
CA GLU A 76 29.19 -14.47 2.29
C GLU A 76 28.08 -13.53 1.79
N PHE A 77 27.95 -12.37 2.44
CA PHE A 77 26.97 -11.34 2.11
C PHE A 77 27.68 -10.15 1.48
N ASP A 78 27.33 -9.85 0.22
CA ASP A 78 27.74 -8.65 -0.48
C ASP A 78 26.50 -7.84 -0.88
N ALA A 79 26.40 -6.63 -0.33
CA ALA A 79 25.24 -5.76 -0.48
C ALA A 79 25.04 -5.24 -1.93
N GLU A 80 26.06 -5.33 -2.78
CA GLU A 80 26.00 -4.84 -4.17
C GLU A 80 25.51 -5.91 -5.17
N THR A 81 25.72 -7.19 -4.88
CA THR A 81 25.41 -8.30 -5.80
C THR A 81 24.17 -9.11 -5.41
N ASP A 82 23.65 -8.92 -4.20
CA ASP A 82 22.53 -9.69 -3.67
C ASP A 82 21.15 -9.22 -4.22
N PRO A 83 20.37 -10.12 -4.86
CA PRO A 83 19.04 -9.80 -5.39
C PRO A 83 18.03 -9.36 -4.32
N LEU A 84 18.15 -9.85 -3.08
CA LEU A 84 17.32 -9.47 -1.95
C LEU A 84 17.67 -8.07 -1.46
N ALA A 85 18.94 -7.69 -1.41
CA ALA A 85 19.35 -6.32 -1.05
C ALA A 85 18.83 -5.29 -2.06
N ARG A 86 18.91 -5.61 -3.36
CA ARG A 86 18.33 -4.78 -4.43
C ARG A 86 16.79 -4.73 -4.34
N ALA A 87 16.12 -5.87 -4.16
CA ALA A 87 14.67 -5.91 -3.99
C ALA A 87 14.22 -5.14 -2.75
N LEU A 88 14.99 -5.18 -1.65
CA LEU A 88 14.73 -4.42 -0.43
C LEU A 88 14.96 -2.92 -0.62
N ALA A 89 15.97 -2.52 -1.42
CA ALA A 89 16.21 -1.12 -1.75
C ALA A 89 15.11 -0.55 -2.66
N GLU A 90 14.68 -1.30 -3.67
CA GLU A 90 13.53 -0.97 -4.52
C GLU A 90 12.24 -0.90 -3.69
N ALA A 91 12.01 -1.87 -2.80
CA ALA A 91 10.86 -1.87 -1.89
C ALA A 91 10.90 -0.69 -0.89
N LYS A 92 12.08 -0.30 -0.38
CA LYS A 92 12.23 0.89 0.48
C LYS A 92 11.99 2.19 -0.28
N LYS A 93 12.41 2.28 -1.54
CA LYS A 93 12.15 3.43 -2.41
C LYS A 93 10.66 3.54 -2.75
N ALA A 94 9.99 2.41 -2.97
CA ALA A 94 8.54 2.34 -3.13
C ALA A 94 7.79 2.66 -1.82
N ALA A 95 8.27 2.18 -0.67
CA ALA A 95 7.65 2.44 0.64
C ALA A 95 7.85 3.88 1.13
N GLY A 96 8.89 4.59 0.67
CA GLY A 96 9.11 6.01 0.93
C GLY A 96 8.42 6.95 -0.06
N ALA A 97 7.92 6.42 -1.19
CA ALA A 97 7.10 7.19 -2.12
C ALA A 97 5.70 7.31 -1.54
N VAL A 98 5.24 8.54 -1.33
CA VAL A 98 3.86 8.80 -0.94
C VAL A 98 3.00 8.41 -2.14
N THR A 99 2.14 7.41 -1.95
CA THR A 99 1.18 7.02 -2.98
C THR A 99 -0.01 7.96 -2.92
N LEU A 100 -0.65 8.21 -4.07
CA LEU A 100 -1.84 9.05 -4.18
C LEU A 100 -2.97 8.61 -3.21
N GLU A 101 -3.06 7.32 -2.89
CA GLU A 101 -3.99 6.75 -1.90
C GLU A 101 -3.81 7.32 -0.49
N ASN A 102 -2.56 7.56 -0.09
CA ASN A 102 -2.18 7.95 1.27
C ASN A 102 -1.81 9.44 1.38
N ALA A 103 -2.01 10.22 0.32
CA ALA A 103 -1.71 11.64 0.31
C ALA A 103 -2.66 12.42 1.22
N ASP A 104 -2.11 13.22 2.14
CA ASP A 104 -2.90 14.13 2.98
C ASP A 104 -3.35 15.37 2.19
N PHE A 105 -2.57 15.76 1.19
CA PHE A 105 -2.84 16.89 0.30
C PHE A 105 -2.81 16.41 -1.14
N VAL A 106 -3.90 16.68 -1.88
CA VAL A 106 -4.00 16.29 -3.29
C VAL A 106 -4.27 17.52 -4.14
N ILE A 107 -3.43 17.74 -5.16
CA ILE A 107 -3.74 18.70 -6.24
C ILE A 107 -4.39 17.90 -7.35
N ASP A 108 -5.69 18.10 -7.56
CA ASP A 108 -6.48 17.36 -8.54
C ASP A 108 -6.65 18.16 -9.83
N VAL A 109 -6.24 17.56 -10.94
CA VAL A 109 -6.22 18.19 -12.26
C VAL A 109 -7.37 17.69 -13.13
N GLY A 110 -8.19 18.64 -13.58
CA GLY A 110 -9.26 18.41 -14.52
C GLY A 110 -8.94 18.88 -15.94
N ALA A 111 -9.76 18.46 -16.90
CA ALA A 111 -9.67 18.89 -18.29
C ALA A 111 -9.81 20.42 -18.46
N GLY A 112 -10.41 21.11 -17.48
CA GLY A 112 -10.51 22.57 -17.45
C GLY A 112 -9.19 23.30 -17.23
N LEU A 113 -8.08 22.57 -16.97
CA LEU A 113 -6.73 23.15 -16.98
C LEU A 113 -6.32 23.66 -18.38
N GLY A 114 -6.91 23.10 -19.44
CA GLY A 114 -6.80 23.61 -20.81
C GLY A 114 -5.59 23.12 -21.61
N SER A 115 -4.39 23.05 -21.02
CA SER A 115 -3.17 22.57 -21.70
C SER A 115 -2.24 21.79 -20.77
N VAL A 116 -1.37 20.98 -21.37
CA VAL A 116 -0.28 20.28 -20.66
C VAL A 116 0.73 21.28 -20.07
N ASP A 117 1.00 22.40 -20.74
CA ASP A 117 1.91 23.46 -20.26
C ASP A 117 1.42 24.09 -18.93
N ASN A 118 0.11 24.07 -18.69
CA ASN A 118 -0.47 24.55 -17.43
C ASN A 118 -0.18 23.59 -16.26
N LEU A 119 0.22 22.34 -16.49
CA LEU A 119 0.76 21.49 -15.43
C LEU A 119 2.05 22.10 -14.87
N GLU A 120 2.97 22.50 -15.74
CA GLU A 120 4.25 23.07 -15.31
C GLU A 120 4.09 24.51 -14.80
N THR A 121 3.19 25.31 -15.37
CA THR A 121 3.08 26.73 -15.01
C THR A 121 2.10 27.03 -13.87
N VAL A 122 1.15 26.13 -13.58
CA VAL A 122 0.13 26.33 -12.53
C VAL A 122 0.22 25.26 -11.45
N VAL A 123 0.25 23.97 -11.83
CA VAL A 123 0.23 22.86 -10.86
C VAL A 123 1.54 22.74 -10.11
N GLU A 124 2.67 22.80 -10.81
CA GLU A 124 3.99 22.65 -10.19
C GLU A 124 4.32 23.79 -9.20
N PRO A 125 4.10 25.08 -9.50
CA PRO A 125 4.30 26.15 -8.53
C PRO A 125 3.39 26.04 -7.31
N LEU A 126 2.16 25.54 -7.49
CA LEU A 126 1.25 25.28 -6.37
C LEU A 126 1.79 24.15 -5.49
N ARG A 127 2.26 23.06 -6.09
CA ARG A 127 2.87 21.93 -5.39
C ARG A 127 4.08 22.39 -4.56
N GLN A 128 4.98 23.15 -5.17
CA GLN A 128 6.15 23.70 -4.47
C GLN A 128 5.74 24.61 -3.32
N ALA A 129 4.76 25.50 -3.53
CA ALA A 129 4.26 26.36 -2.47
C ALA A 129 3.67 25.57 -1.29
N LEU A 130 2.93 24.48 -1.54
CA LEU A 130 2.40 23.63 -0.47
C LEU A 130 3.53 22.94 0.31
N LEU A 131 4.55 22.43 -0.38
CA LEU A 131 5.73 21.81 0.25
C LEU A 131 6.51 22.83 1.10
N GLU A 132 6.72 24.06 0.62
CA GLU A 132 7.36 25.16 1.36
C GLU A 132 6.59 25.56 2.63
N LEU A 133 5.26 25.44 2.58
CA LEU A 133 4.36 25.70 3.71
C LEU A 133 4.32 24.53 4.70
N GLY A 134 5.03 23.43 4.42
CA GLY A 134 5.11 22.27 5.28
C GLY A 134 3.90 21.34 5.19
N ALA A 135 3.17 21.35 4.07
CA ALA A 135 2.14 20.36 3.82
C ALA A 135 2.79 18.96 3.70
N PRO A 136 2.48 18.00 4.59
CA PRO A 136 2.99 16.65 4.46
C PRO A 136 2.31 15.94 3.28
N HIS A 137 3.05 15.08 2.58
CA HIS A 137 2.46 14.11 1.62
C HIS A 137 1.58 14.77 0.53
N VAL A 138 2.16 15.69 -0.24
CA VAL A 138 1.50 16.38 -1.36
C VAL A 138 1.67 15.58 -2.64
N GLU A 139 0.57 15.08 -3.19
CA GLU A 139 0.54 14.35 -4.46
C GLU A 139 -0.35 15.02 -5.50
N ILE A 140 -0.11 14.70 -6.77
CA ILE A 140 -0.93 15.16 -7.90
C ILE A 140 -1.91 14.04 -8.26
N GLY A 141 -3.19 14.38 -8.30
CA GLY A 141 -4.25 13.54 -8.83
C GLY A 141 -4.81 14.13 -10.12
N ALA A 142 -5.53 13.32 -10.88
CA ALA A 142 -6.16 13.78 -12.10
C ALA A 142 -7.47 13.04 -12.41
N THR A 143 -8.34 13.71 -13.15
CA THR A 143 -9.55 13.09 -13.71
C THR A 143 -9.19 12.13 -14.85
N ARG A 144 -10.05 11.13 -15.11
CA ARG A 144 -9.90 10.21 -16.25
C ARG A 144 -9.65 10.90 -17.60
N LYS A 145 -10.29 12.05 -17.85
CA LYS A 145 -10.09 12.78 -19.11
C LYS A 145 -8.64 13.24 -19.27
N VAL A 146 -7.99 13.61 -18.17
CA VAL A 146 -6.62 14.09 -18.15
C VAL A 146 -5.62 12.95 -18.32
N THR A 147 -5.87 11.80 -17.71
CA THR A 147 -4.98 10.62 -17.78
C THR A 147 -5.18 9.79 -19.05
N MET A 148 -6.42 9.48 -19.41
CA MET A 148 -6.72 8.59 -20.53
C MET A 148 -6.97 9.31 -21.85
N ASP A 149 -7.81 10.34 -21.86
CA ASP A 149 -8.24 10.96 -23.13
C ASP A 149 -7.17 11.94 -23.66
N MET A 150 -6.54 12.68 -22.74
CA MET A 150 -5.54 13.70 -23.05
C MET A 150 -4.10 13.24 -22.77
N SER A 151 -3.91 12.18 -21.99
CA SER A 151 -2.60 11.61 -21.63
C SER A 151 -1.60 12.64 -21.09
N TRP A 152 -2.08 13.61 -20.30
CA TRP A 152 -1.21 14.61 -19.69
C TRP A 152 -0.48 14.07 -18.46
N LEU A 153 -1.08 13.10 -17.77
CA LEU A 153 -0.53 12.45 -16.58
C LEU A 153 -0.67 10.92 -16.70
N PRO A 154 0.20 10.14 -16.05
CA PRO A 154 0.10 8.69 -16.04
C PRO A 154 -1.21 8.20 -15.41
N ASP A 155 -1.66 7.01 -15.82
CA ASP A 155 -2.90 6.39 -15.33
C ASP A 155 -2.91 6.17 -13.80
N GLU A 156 -1.73 6.02 -13.20
CA GLU A 156 -1.55 5.88 -11.74
C GLU A 156 -2.08 7.09 -10.96
N HIS A 157 -2.16 8.26 -11.60
CA HIS A 157 -2.63 9.50 -10.97
C HIS A 157 -4.16 9.65 -11.10
N GLN A 158 -4.84 8.71 -11.77
CA GLN A 158 -6.27 8.81 -12.02
C GLN A 158 -7.07 8.61 -10.73
N ILE A 159 -7.94 9.57 -10.40
CA ILE A 159 -8.92 9.46 -9.32
C ILE A 159 -10.30 9.17 -9.92
N GLY A 160 -11.01 8.18 -9.38
CA GLY A 160 -12.39 7.86 -9.76
C GLY A 160 -12.68 6.36 -9.85
N GLN A 161 -13.84 6.02 -10.40
CA GLN A 161 -14.34 4.63 -10.48
C GLN A 161 -13.36 3.62 -11.10
N THR A 162 -12.60 4.02 -12.10
CA THR A 162 -11.59 3.18 -12.76
C THR A 162 -10.16 3.50 -12.31
N GLY A 163 -10.00 4.35 -11.31
CA GLY A 163 -8.72 4.79 -10.77
C GLY A 163 -8.61 4.53 -9.28
N VAL A 164 -7.85 5.40 -8.64
CA VAL A 164 -7.50 5.33 -7.23
C VAL A 164 -8.58 6.00 -6.37
N ARG A 165 -8.89 5.41 -5.22
CA ARG A 165 -9.67 6.06 -4.16
C ARG A 165 -8.73 6.88 -3.30
N VAL A 166 -9.05 8.15 -3.07
CA VAL A 166 -8.21 9.05 -2.29
C VAL A 166 -8.89 9.49 -1.02
N ASN A 167 -8.10 9.64 0.04
CA ASN A 167 -8.58 10.11 1.33
C ASN A 167 -7.81 11.36 1.80
N PRO A 168 -7.82 12.49 1.07
CA PRO A 168 -7.07 13.67 1.47
C PRO A 168 -7.76 14.42 2.62
N ARG A 169 -6.96 15.19 3.37
CA ARG A 169 -7.47 16.22 4.29
C ARG A 169 -7.87 17.47 3.52
N VAL A 170 -7.02 17.87 2.57
CA VAL A 170 -7.24 19.03 1.71
C VAL A 170 -7.01 18.61 0.26
N MET A 171 -7.95 18.98 -0.60
CA MET A 171 -7.87 18.76 -2.03
C MET A 171 -8.00 20.10 -2.75
N ILE A 172 -7.13 20.37 -3.72
CA ILE A 172 -7.22 21.57 -4.56
C ILE A 172 -7.56 21.11 -5.96
N ALA A 173 -8.81 21.30 -6.37
CA ALA A 173 -9.33 20.86 -7.65
C ALA A 173 -9.20 21.98 -8.68
N LEU A 174 -8.42 21.76 -9.73
CA LEU A 174 -8.10 22.74 -10.77
C LEU A 174 -8.80 22.35 -12.08
N GLY A 175 -9.87 23.08 -12.43
CA GLY A 175 -10.60 22.85 -13.69
C GLY A 175 -11.36 21.52 -13.71
N VAL A 176 -11.79 21.04 -12.56
CA VAL A 176 -12.52 19.76 -12.40
C VAL A 176 -14.03 20.02 -12.46
N SER A 177 -14.74 19.27 -13.29
CA SER A 177 -16.19 19.43 -13.46
C SER A 177 -17.00 18.83 -12.31
N GLY A 178 -16.50 17.77 -11.66
CA GLY A 178 -17.19 17.09 -10.56
C GLY A 178 -18.17 16.01 -10.99
N ALA A 179 -17.83 15.20 -12.00
CA ALA A 179 -18.62 14.02 -12.34
C ALA A 179 -18.75 13.09 -11.11
N PRO A 180 -19.92 12.49 -10.83
CA PRO A 180 -20.11 11.62 -9.67
C PRO A 180 -19.09 10.48 -9.61
N GLN A 181 -18.70 9.92 -10.75
CA GLN A 181 -17.72 8.84 -10.86
C GLN A 181 -16.32 9.22 -10.36
N HIS A 182 -16.02 10.51 -10.26
CA HIS A 182 -14.77 11.02 -9.70
C HIS A 182 -14.95 11.42 -8.23
N ILE A 183 -16.00 12.17 -7.89
CA ILE A 183 -16.24 12.69 -6.53
C ILE A 183 -16.59 11.59 -5.53
N ASP A 184 -17.32 10.55 -5.94
CA ASP A 184 -17.66 9.42 -5.05
C ASP A 184 -16.42 8.62 -4.58
N TRP A 185 -15.26 8.89 -5.17
CA TRP A 185 -13.97 8.26 -4.85
C TRP A 185 -13.04 9.18 -4.05
N VAL A 186 -13.52 10.36 -3.68
CA VAL A 186 -12.89 11.26 -2.71
C VAL A 186 -13.57 11.05 -1.37
N ALA A 187 -12.80 10.88 -0.30
CA ALA A 187 -13.36 10.70 1.03
C ALA A 187 -14.15 11.94 1.50
N ASP A 188 -15.26 11.71 2.20
CA ASP A 188 -16.16 12.75 2.70
C ASP A 188 -15.48 13.75 3.65
N ARG A 189 -14.38 13.35 4.31
CA ARG A 189 -13.60 14.22 5.20
C ARG A 189 -12.87 15.36 4.48
N ALA A 190 -12.72 15.27 3.16
CA ALA A 190 -11.90 16.19 2.40
C ALA A 190 -12.50 17.60 2.39
N VAL A 191 -11.64 18.61 2.55
CA VAL A 191 -11.96 20.00 2.24
C VAL A 191 -11.42 20.30 0.83
N ILE A 192 -12.32 20.57 -0.10
CA ILE A 192 -12.01 20.76 -1.52
C ILE A 192 -12.04 22.25 -1.86
N PHE A 193 -10.92 22.81 -2.28
CA PHE A 193 -10.89 24.13 -2.92
C PHE A 193 -11.07 23.94 -4.42
N ALA A 194 -12.25 24.29 -4.93
CA ALA A 194 -12.61 24.06 -6.32
C ALA A 194 -12.40 25.32 -7.15
N PHE A 195 -11.41 25.30 -8.04
CA PHE A 195 -11.14 26.38 -8.97
C PHE A 195 -11.73 26.04 -10.33
N ASN A 196 -12.67 26.86 -10.80
CA ASN A 196 -13.27 26.67 -12.11
C ASN A 196 -13.71 28.01 -12.72
N LEU A 197 -13.68 28.10 -14.04
CA LEU A 197 -14.24 29.25 -14.77
C LEU A 197 -15.77 29.23 -14.70
N ASP A 198 -16.37 28.05 -14.72
CA ASP A 198 -17.82 27.87 -14.66
C ASP A 198 -18.32 27.77 -13.20
N PRO A 199 -19.07 28.76 -12.69
CA PRO A 199 -19.65 28.71 -11.36
C PRO A 199 -20.76 27.66 -11.21
N GLN A 200 -21.33 27.18 -12.32
CA GLN A 200 -22.40 26.18 -12.33
C GLN A 200 -21.87 24.75 -12.47
N ALA A 201 -20.54 24.54 -12.46
CA ALA A 201 -19.97 23.21 -12.51
C ALA A 201 -20.50 22.34 -11.35
N PRO A 202 -20.77 21.04 -11.58
CA PRO A 202 -21.26 20.12 -10.54
C PRO A 202 -20.42 20.12 -9.25
N LEU A 203 -19.08 20.23 -9.35
CA LEU A 203 -18.22 20.34 -8.17
C LEU A 203 -18.47 21.63 -7.39
N MET A 204 -18.60 22.76 -8.09
CA MET A 204 -18.80 24.10 -7.50
C MET A 204 -20.14 24.21 -6.75
N THR A 205 -21.14 23.46 -7.20
CA THR A 205 -22.49 23.42 -6.62
C THR A 205 -22.73 22.21 -5.72
N LEU A 206 -21.71 21.38 -5.47
CA LEU A 206 -21.86 20.10 -4.76
C LEU A 206 -22.51 20.27 -3.39
N ASN A 207 -22.14 21.31 -2.63
CA ASN A 207 -22.70 21.53 -1.29
C ASN A 207 -24.17 21.96 -1.25
N GLN A 208 -24.77 22.27 -2.40
CA GLN A 208 -26.22 22.47 -2.48
C GLN A 208 -26.99 21.14 -2.43
N ARG A 209 -26.31 20.03 -2.76
CA ARG A 209 -26.91 18.69 -2.88
C ARG A 209 -26.38 17.70 -1.85
N ARG A 210 -25.15 17.88 -1.36
CA ARG A 210 -24.48 17.01 -0.39
C ARG A 210 -23.83 17.83 0.72
N GLU A 211 -23.94 17.40 1.96
CA GLU A 211 -23.26 18.08 3.08
C GLU A 211 -21.73 17.88 3.05
N GLN A 212 -21.29 16.72 2.58
CA GLN A 212 -19.87 16.34 2.50
C GLN A 212 -19.54 15.76 1.11
N PRO A 213 -18.29 15.87 0.64
CA PRO A 213 -17.19 16.67 1.20
C PRO A 213 -17.45 18.19 1.15
N ARG A 214 -16.75 18.96 1.99
CA ARG A 214 -16.90 20.43 2.03
C ARG A 214 -16.15 21.05 0.86
N VAL A 215 -16.86 21.78 0.01
CA VAL A 215 -16.31 22.48 -1.15
C VAL A 215 -16.30 23.99 -0.92
N VAL A 216 -15.17 24.61 -1.21
CA VAL A 216 -14.97 26.06 -1.25
C VAL A 216 -14.80 26.46 -2.72
N PRO A 217 -15.84 27.00 -3.37
CA PRO A 217 -15.77 27.38 -4.77
C PRO A 217 -14.97 28.67 -4.96
N VAL A 218 -14.05 28.66 -5.92
CA VAL A 218 -13.27 29.81 -6.41
C VAL A 218 -13.52 29.97 -7.90
N VAL A 219 -14.31 30.99 -8.24
CA VAL A 219 -14.70 31.25 -9.63
C VAL A 219 -13.65 32.15 -10.28
N GLY A 220 -13.08 31.70 -11.40
CA GLY A 220 -12.16 32.52 -12.19
C GLY A 220 -11.19 31.72 -13.04
N ASP A 221 -10.32 32.45 -13.73
CA ASP A 221 -9.24 31.89 -14.55
C ASP A 221 -8.16 31.28 -13.65
N LEU A 222 -7.80 30.01 -13.91
CA LEU A 222 -6.80 29.26 -13.15
C LEU A 222 -5.43 29.94 -13.14
N THR A 223 -5.02 30.51 -14.28
CA THR A 223 -3.71 31.18 -14.43
C THR A 223 -3.59 32.44 -13.59
N LYS A 224 -4.72 33.03 -13.17
CA LYS A 224 -4.76 34.24 -12.33
C LYS A 224 -5.09 33.92 -10.88
N THR A 225 -6.06 33.04 -10.66
CA THR A 225 -6.57 32.71 -9.33
C THR A 225 -5.58 31.87 -8.53
N VAL A 226 -4.89 30.91 -9.15
CA VAL A 226 -3.93 30.04 -8.44
C VAL A 226 -2.72 30.83 -7.93
N PRO A 227 -2.06 31.71 -8.73
CA PRO A 227 -0.99 32.55 -8.19
C PRO A 227 -1.43 33.50 -7.07
N LEU A 228 -2.64 34.06 -7.16
CA LEU A 228 -3.21 34.88 -6.08
C LEU A 228 -3.45 34.07 -4.81
N PHE A 229 -3.92 32.83 -4.95
CA PHE A 229 -4.10 31.90 -3.84
C PHE A 229 -2.75 31.55 -3.19
N ILE A 230 -1.72 31.22 -3.98
CA ILE A 230 -0.36 30.98 -3.47
C ILE A 230 0.17 32.21 -2.72
N ALA A 231 -0.02 33.41 -3.28
CA ALA A 231 0.40 34.65 -2.63
C ALA A 231 -0.34 34.90 -1.30
N ALA A 232 -1.63 34.57 -1.23
CA ALA A 232 -2.42 34.67 -0.01
C ALA A 232 -1.95 33.66 1.04
N LEU A 233 -1.67 32.42 0.65
CA LEU A 233 -1.13 31.38 1.54
C LEU A 233 0.20 31.80 2.17
N ARG A 234 1.08 32.43 1.38
CA ARG A 234 2.38 32.92 1.87
C ARG A 234 2.26 34.12 2.81
N LYS A 235 1.25 34.99 2.64
CA LYS A 235 1.00 36.16 3.50
C LYS A 235 0.35 35.82 4.84
N GLY A 236 -0.35 34.69 4.93
CA GLY A 236 -1.01 34.26 6.16
C GLY A 236 -0.07 33.68 7.22
N ARG A 237 1.25 33.79 7.02
CA ARG A 237 2.32 33.30 7.87
C ARG A 237 2.96 34.46 8.63
#